data_AF-D0N5F9-F1
#
_entry.id   AF-D0N5F9-F1
#
_cell.length_a   1.000
_cell.length_b   1.000
_cell.length_c   1.000
_cell.angle_alpha   90.00
_cell.angle_beta   90.00
_cell.angle_gamma   90.00
#
_symmetry.space_group_name_H-M   'P 1'
#
loop_
_entity.id
_entity.type
_entity.pdbx_description
1 polymer ?
#
loop_
_entity_poly.entity_id
_entity_poly.type
_entity_poly.pdbx_seq_one_letter_code
_entity_poly.pdbx_strand_id
1 'polypeptide(L)'
;MLSGEAWGTDGLDERILLISTLATTNRTRHVYLPMASISFAERLDHGPLSLLSSAASKRGMIKQKFCAYLYARCEHSSRELMYDLLNARRPVEALGKCAGSSRPPDFTKLVSRQAMFYNDDAVRRYAPYKFVIAFENTRSPGYVTEKLVNAFLAGSVPIYLGDSATVSQLFNPASFIDCGRFDSLQLCAEYVLQLDDSPELYNRMRQERPVTNKTSFNLAFSWHPALSNRFMADVMLQHFSA
;
A
#
# COMPACT_ATOMS: atom_id res chain seq x y z
N MET A 1 0.20 -16.49 -6.10
CA MET A 1 -0.51 -15.76 -5.05
C MET A 1 0.39 -15.79 -3.82
N LEU A 2 1.20 -14.76 -3.68
CA LEU A 2 2.14 -14.60 -2.59
C LEU A 2 1.33 -14.33 -1.31
N SER A 3 1.59 -15.09 -0.24
CA SER A 3 0.84 -14.94 1.00
C SER A 3 1.22 -13.62 1.67
N GLY A 4 0.27 -12.68 1.69
CA GLY A 4 0.45 -11.36 2.28
C GLY A 4 0.20 -11.31 3.78
N GLU A 5 0.40 -12.40 4.52
CA GLU A 5 0.23 -12.45 5.98
C GLU A 5 1.56 -12.75 6.68
N ALA A 6 1.65 -12.41 7.96
CA ALA A 6 2.76 -12.78 8.83
C ALA A 6 2.73 -14.28 9.12
N TRP A 7 3.80 -15.02 8.80
CA TRP A 7 3.92 -16.46 9.11
C TRP A 7 4.95 -16.71 10.20
N GLY A 8 4.67 -17.67 11.09
CA GLY A 8 5.63 -18.15 12.08
C GLY A 8 6.80 -18.87 11.40
N THR A 9 8.01 -18.68 11.93
CA THR A 9 9.24 -19.26 11.38
C THR A 9 9.82 -20.38 12.26
N ASP A 10 9.04 -20.85 13.24
CA ASP A 10 9.47 -21.86 14.21
C ASP A 10 9.77 -23.20 13.51
N GLY A 11 10.91 -23.81 13.86
CA GLY A 11 11.33 -25.11 13.31
C GLY A 11 12.03 -25.04 11.94
N LEU A 12 12.21 -23.87 11.34
CA LEU A 12 13.04 -23.73 10.14
C LEU A 12 14.53 -23.82 10.47
N ASP A 13 15.26 -24.65 9.73
CA ASP A 13 16.72 -24.81 9.89
C ASP A 13 17.46 -23.49 9.61
N GLU A 14 18.34 -23.04 10.51
CA GLU A 14 19.09 -21.77 10.42
C GLU A 14 19.99 -21.64 9.17
N ARG A 15 20.29 -22.74 8.48
CA ARG A 15 21.05 -22.72 7.22
C ARG A 15 20.21 -22.22 6.03
N ILE A 16 18.88 -22.28 6.14
CA ILE A 16 17.96 -21.88 5.07
C ILE A 16 17.82 -20.35 5.08
N LEU A 17 18.06 -19.74 3.92
CA LEU A 17 17.78 -18.32 3.68
C LEU A 17 16.27 -18.07 3.70
N LEU A 18 15.82 -17.18 4.59
CA LEU A 18 14.43 -16.77 4.67
C LEU A 18 14.18 -15.49 3.88
N ILE A 19 13.17 -15.47 2.99
CA ILE A 19 12.60 -14.23 2.45
C ILE A 19 11.42 -13.84 3.34
N SER A 20 11.57 -12.77 4.11
CA SER A 20 10.57 -12.28 5.06
C SER A 20 9.85 -11.05 4.53
N THR A 21 8.53 -11.01 4.67
CA THR A 21 7.70 -9.82 4.40
C THR A 21 7.53 -8.93 5.64
N LEU A 22 8.16 -9.30 6.75
CA LEU A 22 8.24 -8.55 8.01
C LEU A 22 9.68 -8.14 8.30
N ALA A 23 9.86 -6.97 8.89
CA ALA A 23 11.20 -6.45 9.21
C ALA A 23 11.77 -7.08 10.48
N THR A 24 10.91 -7.52 11.40
CA THR A 24 11.31 -8.14 12.67
C THR A 24 11.29 -9.66 12.54
N THR A 25 12.40 -10.23 12.07
CA THR A 25 12.65 -11.67 12.16
C THR A 25 13.88 -11.90 13.02
N ASN A 26 13.81 -12.85 13.96
CA ASN A 26 14.88 -13.15 14.90
C ASN A 26 16.02 -14.00 14.29
N ARG A 27 16.02 -14.18 12.97
CA ARG A 27 16.99 -15.01 12.26
C ARG A 27 18.10 -14.17 11.67
N THR A 28 19.32 -14.68 11.71
CA THR A 28 20.48 -14.01 11.10
C THR A 28 20.48 -14.15 9.58
N ARG A 29 20.02 -15.29 9.05
CA ARG A 29 19.93 -15.55 7.60
C ARG A 29 18.58 -15.20 7.01
N HIS A 30 18.30 -13.91 6.85
CA HIS A 30 17.06 -13.45 6.22
C HIS A 30 17.27 -12.28 5.25
N VAL A 31 16.33 -12.15 4.32
CA VAL A 31 16.15 -11.01 3.44
C VAL A 31 14.78 -10.44 3.72
N TYR A 32 14.72 -9.17 4.09
CA TYR A 32 13.46 -8.46 4.17
C TYR A 32 13.05 -7.96 2.78
N LEU A 33 11.88 -8.39 2.32
CA LEU A 33 11.27 -7.97 1.07
C LEU A 33 9.77 -7.70 1.28
N PRO A 34 9.34 -6.44 1.42
CA PRO A 34 7.96 -6.11 1.75
C PRO A 34 7.00 -6.58 0.66
N MET A 35 5.76 -6.92 1.05
CA MET A 35 4.69 -7.24 0.09
C MET A 35 4.45 -6.11 -0.91
N ALA A 36 4.65 -4.85 -0.51
CA ALA A 36 4.65 -3.70 -1.42
C ALA A 36 5.61 -3.89 -2.61
N SER A 37 6.80 -4.46 -2.35
CA SER A 37 7.76 -4.80 -3.39
C SER A 37 7.37 -6.06 -4.14
N ILE A 38 7.18 -7.17 -3.42
CA ILE A 38 6.89 -8.47 -4.02
C ILE A 38 5.65 -8.44 -4.92
N SER A 39 4.67 -7.57 -4.63
CA SER A 39 3.45 -7.43 -5.45
C SER A 39 3.72 -7.12 -6.92
N PHE A 40 4.89 -6.61 -7.29
CA PHE A 40 5.28 -6.39 -8.69
C PHE A 40 5.52 -7.70 -9.47
N ALA A 41 5.73 -8.84 -8.79
CA ALA A 41 5.79 -10.15 -9.44
C ALA A 41 4.42 -10.60 -10.00
N GLU A 42 3.33 -9.97 -9.56
CA GLU A 42 1.94 -10.33 -9.90
C GLU A 42 1.25 -9.26 -10.77
N ARG A 43 2.03 -8.39 -11.43
CA ARG A 43 1.52 -7.29 -12.27
C ARG A 43 1.92 -7.48 -13.73
N LEU A 44 1.01 -7.15 -14.63
CA LEU A 44 1.26 -7.04 -16.07
C LEU A 44 1.49 -5.59 -16.49
N ASP A 45 0.68 -4.66 -15.96
CA ASP A 45 0.57 -3.31 -16.50
C ASP A 45 1.59 -2.33 -15.89
N HIS A 46 2.17 -2.68 -14.74
CA HIS A 46 2.97 -1.75 -13.94
C HIS A 46 4.26 -2.41 -13.41
N GLY A 47 5.40 -1.77 -13.69
CA GLY A 47 6.68 -2.06 -13.03
C GLY A 47 7.01 -1.08 -11.90
N PRO A 48 8.00 -1.40 -11.03
CA PRO A 48 8.36 -0.58 -9.86
C PRO A 48 8.87 0.82 -10.23
N LEU A 49 9.42 1.02 -11.42
CA LEU A 49 9.83 2.36 -11.91
C LEU A 49 8.65 3.35 -11.96
N SER A 50 7.41 2.87 -12.05
CA SER A 50 6.20 3.69 -12.01
C SER A 50 6.05 4.48 -10.70
N LEU A 51 6.68 4.03 -9.62
CA LEU A 51 6.68 4.69 -8.31
C LEU A 51 7.62 5.91 -8.23
N LEU A 52 8.51 6.07 -9.22
CA LEU A 52 9.40 7.23 -9.33
C LEU A 52 8.70 8.45 -9.97
N SER A 53 7.49 8.25 -10.51
CA SER A 53 6.66 9.30 -11.11
C SER A 53 5.54 9.72 -10.15
N SER A 54 5.23 11.02 -10.13
CA SER A 54 4.15 11.56 -9.30
C SER A 54 2.77 11.20 -9.85
N ALA A 55 1.75 11.22 -8.98
CA ALA A 55 0.37 10.99 -9.39
C ALA A 55 -0.16 12.03 -10.39
N ALA A 56 0.38 13.25 -10.37
CA ALA A 56 0.07 14.28 -11.36
C ALA A 56 0.64 13.97 -12.76
N SER A 57 1.79 13.29 -12.84
CA SER A 57 2.46 12.93 -14.10
C SER A 57 1.76 11.80 -14.86
N LYS A 58 0.91 11.04 -14.19
CA LYS A 58 0.15 9.94 -14.78
C LYS A 58 -1.01 10.51 -15.61
N ARG A 59 -0.73 10.73 -16.90
CA ARG A 59 -1.73 11.20 -17.89
C ARG A 59 -2.92 10.23 -17.91
N GLY A 60 -4.14 10.76 -17.93
CA GLY A 60 -5.27 10.01 -18.47
C GLY A 60 -6.60 10.12 -17.74
N MET A 61 -6.66 10.60 -16.48
CA MET A 61 -7.97 10.69 -15.83
C MET A 61 -8.09 11.79 -14.78
N ILE A 62 -9.11 12.62 -14.96
CA ILE A 62 -9.57 13.57 -13.95
C ILE A 62 -10.16 12.74 -12.80
N LYS A 63 -9.73 12.99 -11.57
CA LYS A 63 -10.28 12.33 -10.39
C LYS A 63 -11.64 12.94 -10.08
N GLN A 64 -12.71 12.21 -10.38
CA GLN A 64 -14.10 12.68 -10.25
C GLN A 64 -14.78 12.20 -8.96
N LYS A 65 -14.29 11.08 -8.39
CA LYS A 65 -14.88 10.47 -7.21
C LYS A 65 -14.02 10.75 -5.97
N PHE A 66 -14.65 10.86 -4.81
CA PHE A 66 -13.99 11.19 -3.56
C PHE A 66 -13.03 10.07 -3.09
N CYS A 67 -13.57 8.94 -2.63
CA CYS A 67 -12.76 7.92 -1.96
C CYS A 67 -13.23 6.50 -2.30
N ALA A 68 -12.28 5.58 -2.44
CA ALA A 68 -12.54 4.16 -2.66
C ALA A 68 -12.16 3.29 -1.45
N TYR A 69 -12.94 2.22 -1.26
CA TYR A 69 -12.75 1.20 -0.21
C TYR A 69 -12.89 -0.21 -0.82
N LEU A 70 -11.82 -1.00 -0.88
CA LEU A 70 -11.82 -2.34 -1.51
C LEU A 70 -11.33 -3.41 -0.52
N TYR A 71 -12.27 -3.95 0.26
CA TYR A 71 -11.98 -4.98 1.26
C TYR A 71 -12.97 -6.15 1.16
N ALA A 72 -12.49 -7.34 1.52
CA ALA A 72 -13.27 -8.59 1.53
C ALA A 72 -13.40 -9.23 2.90
N ARG A 73 -12.65 -8.74 3.91
CA ARG A 73 -12.74 -9.16 5.32
C ARG A 73 -13.33 -8.02 6.14
N CYS A 74 -14.52 -8.23 6.70
CA CYS A 74 -15.36 -7.18 7.31
C CYS A 74 -15.29 -7.23 8.85
N GLU A 75 -14.11 -7.57 9.38
CA GLU A 75 -13.89 -7.80 10.81
C GLU A 75 -12.80 -6.86 11.36
N HIS A 76 -12.55 -5.76 10.65
CA HIS A 76 -11.48 -4.81 10.99
C HIS A 76 -12.06 -3.46 11.38
N SER A 77 -12.26 -3.28 12.70
CA SER A 77 -12.91 -2.10 13.29
C SER A 77 -12.32 -0.76 12.80
N SER A 78 -11.00 -0.65 12.67
CA SER A 78 -10.37 0.59 12.17
C SER A 78 -10.70 0.91 10.71
N ARG A 79 -10.86 -0.11 9.85
CA ARG A 79 -11.18 0.09 8.43
C ARG A 79 -12.61 0.55 8.25
N GLU A 80 -13.52 -0.09 8.97
CA GLU A 80 -14.94 0.24 8.96
C GLU A 80 -15.18 1.61 9.59
N LEU A 81 -14.51 1.91 10.70
CA LEU A 81 -14.56 3.23 11.32
C LEU A 81 -14.07 4.33 10.36
N MET A 82 -12.94 4.16 9.68
CA MET A 82 -12.46 5.14 8.70
C MET A 82 -13.45 5.30 7.54
N TYR A 83 -14.02 4.19 7.04
CA TYR A 83 -15.08 4.25 6.03
C TYR A 83 -16.27 5.09 6.53
N ASP A 84 -16.80 4.82 7.73
CA ASP A 84 -18.00 5.50 8.24
C ASP A 84 -17.74 6.98 8.53
N LEU A 85 -16.58 7.33 9.11
CA LEU A 85 -16.19 8.72 9.37
C LEU A 85 -16.16 9.56 8.10
N LEU A 86 -15.57 9.03 7.03
CA LEU A 86 -15.52 9.72 5.74
C LEU A 86 -16.88 9.69 5.05
N ASN A 87 -17.56 8.55 5.03
CA ASN A 87 -18.83 8.34 4.33
C ASN A 87 -19.98 9.18 4.93
N ALA A 88 -19.91 9.52 6.22
CA ALA A 88 -20.84 10.44 6.87
C ALA A 88 -20.79 11.87 6.30
N ARG A 89 -19.69 12.25 5.64
CA ARG A 89 -19.47 13.62 5.13
C ARG A 89 -19.39 13.67 3.62
N ARG A 90 -18.76 12.68 2.97
CA ARG A 90 -18.69 12.53 1.52
C ARG A 90 -18.76 11.06 1.12
N PRO A 91 -19.53 10.68 0.08
CA PRO A 91 -19.71 9.28 -0.27
C PRO A 91 -18.39 8.54 -0.53
N VAL A 92 -18.16 7.46 0.23
CA VAL A 92 -17.06 6.51 0.01
C VAL A 92 -17.61 5.31 -0.75
N GLU A 93 -16.98 4.94 -1.86
CA GLU A 93 -17.45 3.80 -2.66
C GLU A 93 -16.82 2.49 -2.18
N ALA A 94 -17.67 1.61 -1.63
CA ALA A 94 -17.30 0.24 -1.30
C ALA A 94 -17.23 -0.61 -2.57
N LEU A 95 -16.02 -0.82 -3.09
CA LEU A 95 -15.71 -1.61 -4.28
C LEU A 95 -15.56 -3.11 -4.01
N GLY A 96 -15.37 -3.47 -2.74
CA GLY A 96 -15.31 -4.86 -2.27
C GLY A 96 -16.59 -5.29 -1.57
N LYS A 97 -16.55 -6.48 -0.97
CA LYS A 97 -17.66 -7.03 -0.17
C LYS A 97 -17.98 -6.18 1.05
N CYS A 98 -16.97 -5.61 1.70
CA CYS A 98 -17.13 -4.91 2.96
C CYS A 98 -17.42 -3.44 2.76
N ALA A 99 -18.08 -2.85 3.75
CA ALA A 99 -18.27 -1.42 3.97
C ALA A 99 -18.15 -1.16 5.48
N GLY A 100 -18.48 0.05 5.96
CA GLY A 100 -18.60 0.32 7.39
C GLY A 100 -19.93 -0.13 7.98
N SER A 101 -20.15 0.17 9.27
CA SER A 101 -21.34 -0.25 10.04
C SER A 101 -22.65 0.28 9.46
N SER A 102 -22.57 1.29 8.60
CA SER A 102 -23.70 1.86 7.89
C SER A 102 -24.30 0.98 6.79
N ARG A 103 -23.62 -0.11 6.36
CA ARG A 103 -24.10 -1.00 5.28
C ARG A 103 -23.75 -2.47 5.54
N PRO A 104 -24.67 -3.42 5.27
CA PRO A 104 -24.34 -4.84 5.35
C PRO A 104 -23.34 -5.24 4.24
N PRO A 105 -22.56 -6.32 4.43
CA PRO A 105 -21.66 -6.83 3.40
C PRO A 105 -22.40 -7.22 2.12
N ASP A 106 -21.84 -6.85 0.97
CA ASP A 106 -22.36 -7.17 -0.36
C ASP A 106 -21.61 -8.37 -0.94
N PHE A 107 -22.22 -9.55 -0.83
CA PHE A 107 -21.62 -10.81 -1.29
C PHE A 107 -21.57 -10.93 -2.82
N THR A 108 -22.24 -10.06 -3.58
CA THR A 108 -22.10 -10.05 -5.05
C THR A 108 -20.73 -9.53 -5.50
N LYS A 109 -20.02 -8.80 -4.64
CA LYS A 109 -18.70 -8.18 -4.90
C LYS A 109 -17.50 -9.08 -4.55
N LEU A 110 -17.72 -10.37 -4.29
CA LEU A 110 -16.69 -11.35 -3.89
C LEU A 110 -15.57 -11.54 -4.92
N VAL A 111 -15.84 -11.30 -6.20
CA VAL A 111 -15.06 -11.84 -7.33
C VAL A 111 -13.67 -11.19 -7.53
N SER A 112 -13.36 -10.07 -6.88
CA SER A 112 -12.12 -9.34 -7.21
C SER A 112 -10.83 -10.00 -6.70
N ARG A 113 -10.77 -10.54 -5.47
CA ARG A 113 -9.50 -11.04 -4.88
C ARG A 113 -8.99 -12.34 -5.48
N GLN A 114 -9.86 -13.12 -6.11
CA GLN A 114 -9.51 -14.36 -6.80
C GLN A 114 -9.17 -14.12 -8.28
N ALA A 115 -9.28 -12.87 -8.75
CA ALA A 115 -8.86 -12.52 -10.09
C ALA A 115 -7.36 -12.74 -10.25
N MET A 116 -6.97 -13.34 -11.37
CA MET A 116 -5.58 -13.67 -11.70
C MET A 116 -4.66 -12.43 -11.63
N PHE A 117 -5.20 -11.24 -11.90
CA PHE A 117 -4.49 -9.95 -11.89
C PHE A 117 -5.15 -8.94 -10.94
N TYR A 118 -5.48 -9.38 -9.72
CA TYR A 118 -6.13 -8.55 -8.69
C TYR A 118 -5.48 -7.17 -8.51
N ASN A 119 -4.15 -7.10 -8.53
CA ASN A 119 -3.41 -5.86 -8.31
C ASN A 119 -3.65 -4.83 -9.43
N ASP A 120 -3.63 -5.25 -10.70
CA ASP A 120 -3.93 -4.36 -11.83
C ASP A 120 -5.43 -4.05 -11.91
N ASP A 121 -6.31 -4.99 -11.55
CA ASP A 121 -7.74 -4.73 -11.38
C ASP A 121 -8.02 -3.66 -10.34
N ALA A 122 -7.36 -3.73 -9.18
CA ALA A 122 -7.48 -2.74 -8.12
C ALA A 122 -7.01 -1.36 -8.60
N VAL A 123 -5.87 -1.29 -9.29
CA VAL A 123 -5.36 -0.04 -9.87
C VAL A 123 -6.37 0.58 -10.83
N ARG A 124 -6.92 -0.20 -11.78
CA ARG A 124 -7.95 0.28 -12.72
C ARG A 124 -9.20 0.77 -12.00
N ARG A 125 -9.66 0.04 -10.98
CA ARG A 125 -10.84 0.42 -10.19
C ARG A 125 -10.61 1.68 -9.35
N TYR A 126 -9.41 1.92 -8.84
CA TYR A 126 -9.07 3.10 -8.05
C TYR A 126 -8.81 4.36 -8.87
N ALA A 127 -8.58 4.19 -10.17
CA ALA A 127 -8.18 5.28 -11.04
C ALA A 127 -9.12 6.51 -10.99
N PRO A 128 -10.47 6.43 -10.89
CA PRO A 128 -11.32 7.63 -10.86
C PRO A 128 -11.38 8.35 -9.50
N TYR A 129 -10.77 7.80 -8.44
CA TYR A 129 -10.89 8.31 -7.08
C TYR A 129 -9.74 9.22 -6.67
N LYS A 130 -10.06 10.27 -5.90
CA LYS A 130 -9.05 11.17 -5.33
C LYS A 130 -8.23 10.46 -4.26
N PHE A 131 -8.91 9.72 -3.40
CA PHE A 131 -8.33 9.00 -2.27
C PHE A 131 -8.64 7.50 -2.31
N VAL A 132 -7.78 6.70 -1.68
CA VAL A 132 -8.00 5.26 -1.49
C VAL A 132 -7.65 4.90 -0.05
N ILE A 133 -8.57 4.26 0.67
CA ILE A 133 -8.27 3.69 1.99
C ILE A 133 -7.39 2.45 1.78
N ALA A 134 -6.14 2.54 2.22
CA ALA A 134 -5.07 1.57 2.04
C ALA A 134 -4.56 1.04 3.40
N PHE A 135 -5.49 0.74 4.30
CA PHE A 135 -5.22 0.20 5.64
C PHE A 135 -4.79 -1.27 5.58
N GLU A 136 -3.76 -1.59 6.36
CA GLU A 136 -3.25 -2.95 6.53
C GLU A 136 -4.11 -3.80 7.46
N ASN A 137 -3.93 -5.12 7.40
CA ASN A 137 -4.67 -6.05 8.27
C ASN A 137 -4.18 -5.93 9.72
N THR A 138 -2.88 -5.71 9.89
CA THR A 138 -2.19 -5.55 11.17
C THR A 138 -1.21 -4.37 11.08
N ARG A 139 -0.76 -3.88 12.23
CA ARG A 139 0.25 -2.81 12.33
C ARG A 139 1.64 -3.37 12.68
N SER A 140 1.95 -4.54 12.15
CA SER A 140 3.19 -5.27 12.48
C SER A 140 4.42 -4.59 11.84
N PRO A 141 5.58 -4.55 12.52
CA PRO A 141 6.80 -3.98 11.96
C PRO A 141 7.19 -4.60 10.61
N GLY A 142 7.42 -3.74 9.61
CA GLY A 142 7.76 -4.12 8.24
C GLY A 142 6.57 -4.56 7.38
N TYR A 143 5.36 -4.65 7.94
CA TYR A 143 4.18 -5.10 7.20
C TYR A 143 3.60 -3.99 6.33
N VAL A 144 4.19 -3.81 5.15
CA VAL A 144 3.76 -2.86 4.11
C VAL A 144 3.45 -3.64 2.84
N THR A 145 2.21 -3.52 2.35
CA THR A 145 1.68 -4.43 1.33
C THR A 145 1.32 -3.74 0.01
N GLU A 146 0.72 -4.50 -0.90
CA GLU A 146 0.25 -4.04 -2.21
C GLU A 146 -0.77 -2.90 -2.14
N LYS A 147 -1.49 -2.73 -1.02
CA LYS A 147 -2.61 -1.78 -0.90
C LYS A 147 -2.18 -0.36 -1.17
N LEU A 148 -1.06 0.05 -0.56
CA LEU A 148 -0.50 1.38 -0.75
C LEU A 148 0.01 1.56 -2.19
N VAL A 149 0.66 0.53 -2.74
CA VAL A 149 1.18 0.52 -4.11
C VAL A 149 0.04 0.63 -5.13
N ASN A 150 -1.07 -0.09 -4.94
CA ASN A 150 -2.23 -0.04 -5.82
C ASN A 150 -2.83 1.38 -5.88
N ALA A 151 -2.91 2.07 -4.74
CA ALA A 151 -3.37 3.45 -4.69
C ALA A 151 -2.42 4.42 -5.44
N PHE A 152 -1.11 4.31 -5.20
CA PHE A 152 -0.11 5.12 -5.91
C PHE A 152 -0.12 4.88 -7.41
N LEU A 153 -0.19 3.62 -7.84
CA LEU A 153 -0.22 3.23 -9.25
C LEU A 153 -1.46 3.81 -9.96
N ALA A 154 -2.61 3.82 -9.29
CA ALA A 154 -3.83 4.46 -9.77
C ALA A 154 -3.76 6.01 -9.83
N GLY A 155 -2.69 6.62 -9.32
CA GLY A 155 -2.54 8.08 -9.22
C GLY A 155 -3.47 8.70 -8.17
N SER A 156 -3.94 7.90 -7.22
CA SER A 156 -4.76 8.33 -6.09
C SER A 156 -3.88 8.59 -4.87
N VAL A 157 -4.34 9.43 -3.94
CA VAL A 157 -3.67 9.65 -2.65
C VAL A 157 -4.04 8.52 -1.69
N PRO A 158 -3.08 7.72 -1.20
CA PRO A 158 -3.39 6.68 -0.23
C PRO A 158 -3.69 7.26 1.16
N ILE A 159 -4.69 6.71 1.84
CA ILE A 159 -4.97 6.91 3.27
C ILE A 159 -4.52 5.63 3.98
N TYR A 160 -3.39 5.67 4.67
CA TYR A 160 -2.68 4.51 5.18
C TYR A 160 -2.85 4.36 6.70
N LEU A 161 -2.95 3.12 7.15
CA LEU A 161 -2.80 2.74 8.56
C LEU A 161 -2.11 1.38 8.60
N GLY A 162 -0.97 1.31 9.27
CA GLY A 162 -0.11 0.12 9.34
C GLY A 162 1.14 0.42 10.16
N ASP A 163 2.32 0.08 9.64
CA ASP A 163 3.60 0.42 10.23
C ASP A 163 4.17 1.74 9.67
N SER A 164 3.92 2.82 10.41
CA SER A 164 4.37 4.18 10.09
C SER A 164 5.89 4.33 9.98
N ALA A 165 6.69 3.50 10.67
CA ALA A 165 8.14 3.60 10.64
C ALA A 165 8.69 3.06 9.32
N THR A 166 8.31 1.84 8.95
CA THR A 166 8.79 1.21 7.70
C THR A 166 8.21 1.89 6.47
N VAL A 167 6.91 2.23 6.46
CA VAL A 167 6.28 2.84 5.28
C VAL A 167 6.96 4.16 4.90
N SER A 168 7.41 4.94 5.89
CA SER A 168 8.12 6.22 5.69
C SER A 168 9.56 6.06 5.19
N GLN A 169 10.16 4.87 5.35
CA GLN A 169 11.48 4.56 4.78
C GLN A 169 11.37 4.11 3.33
N LEU A 170 10.26 3.46 2.96
CA LEU A 170 9.99 2.95 1.62
C LEU A 170 9.38 4.01 0.71
N PHE A 171 8.46 4.82 1.23
CA PHE A 171 7.68 5.81 0.49
C PHE A 171 7.80 7.19 1.11
N ASN A 172 7.73 8.21 0.26
CA ASN A 172 7.78 9.62 0.63
C ASN A 172 6.57 9.98 1.51
N PRO A 173 6.76 10.38 2.79
CA PRO A 173 5.66 10.75 3.68
C PRO A 173 4.81 11.93 3.17
N ALA A 174 5.30 12.75 2.25
CA ALA A 174 4.53 13.83 1.65
C ALA A 174 3.53 13.36 0.58
N SER A 175 3.60 12.09 0.15
CA SER A 175 2.79 11.54 -0.96
C SER A 175 1.53 10.75 -0.52
N PHE A 176 1.37 10.49 0.78
CA PHE A 176 0.24 9.74 1.35
C PHE A 176 -0.11 10.29 2.74
N ILE A 177 -1.27 9.86 3.25
CA ILE A 177 -1.77 10.26 4.57
C ILE A 177 -1.53 9.10 5.53
N ASP A 178 -0.59 9.24 6.46
CA ASP A 178 -0.30 8.25 7.49
C ASP A 178 -1.18 8.47 8.73
N CYS A 179 -2.31 7.75 8.83
CA CYS A 179 -3.20 7.86 9.99
C CYS A 179 -2.54 7.41 11.30
N GLY A 180 -1.41 6.70 11.27
CA GLY A 180 -0.64 6.37 12.47
C GLY A 180 0.07 7.57 13.12
N ARG A 181 0.08 8.73 12.45
CA ARG A 181 0.66 10.01 12.94
C ARG A 181 -0.37 10.97 13.54
N PHE A 182 -1.64 10.58 13.59
CA PHE A 182 -2.73 11.36 14.19
C PHE A 182 -3.11 10.76 15.53
N ASP A 183 -3.58 11.60 16.47
CA ASP A 183 -4.04 11.14 17.78
C ASP A 183 -5.29 10.26 17.69
N SER A 184 -6.06 10.37 16.60
CA SER A 184 -7.24 9.56 16.33
C SER A 184 -7.57 9.42 14.85
N LEU A 185 -8.36 8.41 14.49
CA LEU A 185 -8.85 8.25 13.12
C LEU A 185 -9.83 9.35 12.72
N GLN A 186 -10.51 9.97 13.69
CA GLN A 186 -11.37 11.13 13.51
C GLN A 186 -10.57 12.32 12.98
N LEU A 187 -9.45 12.65 13.65
CA LEU A 187 -8.55 13.72 13.18
C LEU A 187 -7.92 13.39 11.82
N CYS A 188 -7.57 12.12 11.57
CA CYS A 188 -7.11 11.70 10.24
C CYS A 188 -8.20 11.92 9.18
N ALA A 189 -9.45 11.56 9.46
CA ALA A 189 -10.58 11.73 8.55
C ALA A 189 -10.89 13.21 8.29
N GLU A 190 -10.83 14.06 9.32
CA GLU A 190 -10.97 15.51 9.19
C GLU A 190 -9.89 16.11 8.27
N TYR A 191 -8.64 15.65 8.40
CA TYR A 191 -7.55 16.07 7.52
C TYR A 191 -7.78 15.62 6.06
N VAL A 192 -8.27 14.40 5.83
CA VAL A 192 -8.65 13.94 4.47
C VAL A 192 -9.72 14.84 3.86
N LEU A 193 -10.74 15.23 4.63
CA LEU A 193 -11.79 16.14 4.17
C LEU A 193 -11.22 17.54 3.88
N GLN A 194 -10.34 18.06 4.74
CA GLN A 194 -9.66 19.34 4.50
C GLN A 194 -8.86 19.32 3.18
N LEU A 195 -8.12 18.23 2.91
CA LEU A 195 -7.43 18.05 1.64
C LEU A 195 -8.42 18.02 0.47
N ASP A 196 -9.55 17.33 0.61
CA ASP A 196 -10.54 17.23 -0.46
C ASP A 196 -11.21 18.59 -0.76
N ASP A 197 -11.42 19.43 0.26
CA ASP A 197 -11.98 20.79 0.16
C ASP A 197 -10.99 21.83 -0.40
N SER A 198 -9.68 21.57 -0.37
CA SER A 198 -8.67 22.47 -0.93
C SER A 198 -7.95 21.84 -2.13
N PRO A 199 -8.29 22.27 -3.36
CA PRO A 199 -7.56 21.86 -4.56
C PRO A 199 -6.05 22.06 -4.46
N GLU A 200 -5.60 23.12 -3.78
CA GLU A 200 -4.19 23.44 -3.61
C GLU A 200 -3.47 22.42 -2.72
N LEU A 201 -4.04 22.11 -1.55
CA LEU A 201 -3.49 21.11 -0.65
C LEU A 201 -3.48 19.71 -1.29
N TYR A 202 -4.60 19.34 -1.92
CA TYR A 202 -4.70 18.07 -2.65
C TYR A 202 -3.67 17.96 -3.79
N ASN A 203 -3.54 19.01 -4.60
CA ASN A 203 -2.60 19.00 -5.73
C ASN A 203 -1.14 18.98 -5.27
N ARG A 204 -0.79 19.66 -4.18
CA ARG A 204 0.55 19.56 -3.57
C ARG A 204 0.90 18.11 -3.25
N MET A 205 0.03 17.40 -2.52
CA MET A 205 0.25 15.99 -2.20
C MET A 205 0.33 15.09 -3.43
N ARG A 206 -0.48 15.35 -4.48
CA ARG A 206 -0.41 14.58 -5.74
C ARG A 206 0.83 14.82 -6.59
N GLN A 207 1.46 15.97 -6.43
CA GLN A 207 2.70 16.29 -7.15
C GLN A 207 3.91 15.58 -6.55
N GLU A 208 3.81 15.14 -5.30
CA GLU A 208 4.84 14.36 -4.64
C GLU A 208 5.03 13.00 -5.32
N ARG A 209 6.29 12.58 -5.44
CA ARG A 209 6.64 11.26 -5.95
C ARG A 209 6.47 10.24 -4.82
N PRO A 210 5.84 9.07 -5.07
CA PRO A 210 5.73 8.02 -4.07
C PRO A 210 7.08 7.60 -3.49
N VAL A 211 8.14 7.64 -4.30
CA VAL A 211 9.50 7.29 -3.88
C VAL A 211 10.46 8.43 -4.21
N THR A 212 11.23 8.85 -3.21
CA THR A 212 12.30 9.86 -3.33
C THR A 212 13.67 9.33 -2.91
N ASN A 213 13.72 8.35 -1.99
CA ASN A 213 14.96 7.71 -1.55
C ASN A 213 15.39 6.59 -2.51
N LYS A 214 16.42 6.86 -3.32
CA LYS A 214 16.96 5.89 -4.30
C LYS A 214 17.58 4.66 -3.64
N THR A 215 18.20 4.80 -2.47
CA THR A 215 18.83 3.69 -1.76
C THR A 215 17.77 2.71 -1.25
N SER A 216 16.74 3.22 -0.56
CA SER A 216 15.60 2.39 -0.13
C SER A 216 14.89 1.74 -1.32
N PHE A 217 14.74 2.48 -2.43
CA PHE A 217 14.15 1.96 -3.65
C PHE A 217 14.96 0.80 -4.25
N ASN A 218 16.26 0.98 -4.43
CA ASN A 218 17.11 -0.08 -4.97
C ASN A 218 17.13 -1.30 -4.03
N LEU A 219 17.22 -1.07 -2.72
CA LEU A 219 17.16 -2.14 -1.73
C LEU A 219 15.85 -2.92 -1.80
N ALA A 220 14.72 -2.25 -2.01
CA ALA A 220 13.42 -2.91 -2.05
C ALA A 220 13.12 -3.54 -3.42
N PHE A 221 13.53 -2.95 -4.55
CA PHE A 221 12.98 -3.29 -5.88
C PHE A 221 14.01 -3.82 -6.90
N SER A 222 15.32 -3.83 -6.62
CA SER A 222 16.32 -4.25 -7.62
C SER A 222 16.37 -5.75 -7.92
N TRP A 223 15.53 -6.56 -7.28
CA TRP A 223 15.30 -7.95 -7.67
C TRP A 223 14.44 -8.06 -8.95
N HIS A 224 13.66 -7.01 -9.25
CA HIS A 224 12.72 -7.02 -10.36
C HIS A 224 13.44 -6.72 -11.70
N PRO A 225 13.15 -7.46 -12.79
CA PRO A 225 13.89 -7.37 -14.06
C PRO A 225 13.82 -6.01 -14.76
N ALA A 226 12.84 -5.17 -14.41
CA ALA A 226 12.75 -3.80 -14.89
C ALA A 226 13.89 -2.88 -14.39
N LEU A 227 14.61 -3.27 -13.34
CA LEU A 227 15.81 -2.57 -12.88
C LEU A 227 17.04 -3.30 -13.40
N SER A 228 17.95 -2.58 -14.05
CA SER A 228 19.18 -3.15 -14.62
C SER A 228 20.34 -3.29 -13.60
N ASN A 229 20.15 -2.86 -12.35
CA ASN A 229 21.18 -2.90 -11.31
C ASN A 229 21.00 -4.11 -10.39
N ARG A 230 22.09 -4.53 -9.73
CA ARG A 230 22.13 -5.71 -8.84
C ARG A 230 22.20 -5.34 -7.36
N PHE A 231 21.77 -4.14 -6.99
CA PHE A 231 22.01 -3.55 -5.67
C PHE A 231 21.65 -4.47 -4.50
N MET A 232 20.44 -5.04 -4.50
CA MET A 232 20.01 -5.99 -3.48
C MET A 232 20.91 -7.24 -3.43
N ALA A 233 21.27 -7.80 -4.58
CA ALA A 233 22.15 -8.97 -4.63
C ALA A 233 23.55 -8.64 -4.07
N ASP A 234 24.09 -7.46 -4.38
CA ASP A 234 25.38 -7.00 -3.87
C ASP A 234 25.35 -6.83 -2.33
N VAL A 235 24.27 -6.26 -1.79
CA VAL A 235 24.07 -6.14 -0.33
C VAL A 235 23.95 -7.51 0.33
N MET A 236 23.20 -8.45 -0.27
CA MET A 236 23.09 -9.82 0.26
C MET A 236 24.43 -10.54 0.29
N LEU A 237 25.24 -10.41 -0.77
CA LEU A 237 26.56 -11.03 -0.84
C LEU A 237 27.47 -10.52 0.29
N GLN A 238 27.44 -9.22 0.59
CA GLN A 238 28.19 -8.65 1.71
C GLN A 238 27.71 -9.17 3.07
N HIS A 239 26.40 -9.34 3.24
CA HIS A 239 25.82 -9.75 4.51
C HIS A 239 26.02 -11.25 4.81
N PHE A 240 26.03 -12.11 3.79
CA PHE A 240 26.16 -13.57 3.96
C PHE A 240 27.57 -14.13 3.74
N SER A 241 28.53 -13.30 3.32
CA SER A 241 29.94 -13.68 3.20
C SER A 241 30.75 -13.43 4.48
N ALA A 242 30.13 -12.86 5.52
CA ALA A 242 30.69 -12.67 6.86
C ALA A 242 30.20 -13.78 7.81
#